data_AF-A0A7W9KLX0-F1
#
_entry.id   AF-A0A7W9KLX0-F1
#
_cell.length_a   1.000
_cell.length_b   1.000
_cell.length_c   1.000
_cell.angle_alpha   90.00
_cell.angle_beta   90.00
_cell.angle_gamma   90.00
#
_symmetry.space_group_name_H-M   'P 1'
#
loop_
_entity.id
_entity.type
_entity.pdbx_description
1 polymer ?
#
loop_
_entity_poly.entity_id
_entity_poly.type
_entity_poly.pdbx_seq_one_letter_code
_entity_poly.pdbx_strand_id
1 'polypeptide(L)'
;MDETEVLIAGAGPVGLALALDLERRGVRCLVLERGDGQVLTPEVNPIGPRSMELFRRWGVAEKIRCAEFPGARPPDIAWVTQVGGHEIHRFERFTHDTHTPEPEQICPADWLLPVLLTAVGTHPGGAILFRHRLDGFTQDGAGVTARVSRLETGDTITIRAGYLVSTDGPCSLVRSACGIQSTPRFEPQLLRSIVFRAPRLAEGLAARGHRPALTYFLLQPGGSRFPLQAMDGDGTFKLIVGSEVGAIDAVALVRDAIAFDTPTEVLSDELSHVPHMVADRYRCGRVFLMGDSAHTLSPPGGFGRNIGIADAADLGWKLAAEHDGWAGAGLLDSYDAERRPVALEGLEAAGIALRSRGTDDLSSRLRDDTPDGVLARTELGLQLAESVAHWDVDAPEVHFGHGYRSPLIVGDEVKMTAPWRPSSDPGFRAAHAWLRPGVSTLDVFGDGFVLLCFAPHERIAEVERAFAQRGVPLQVVLSSDARVAELYRCPYVLVRPDDHVAWRGQQPPADPLLLADMVRGAC
;
A
#
# COMPACT_ATOMS: atom_id res chain seq x y z
N MET A 1 23.14 18.18 -19.74
CA MET A 1 22.06 17.19 -19.92
C MET A 1 22.33 16.19 -18.84
N ASP A 2 21.43 16.11 -17.87
CA ASP A 2 21.64 15.22 -16.73
C ASP A 2 21.16 13.82 -17.13
N GLU A 3 21.91 12.78 -16.75
CA GLU A 3 21.65 11.39 -17.13
C GLU A 3 21.41 10.51 -15.90
N THR A 4 20.37 9.67 -15.95
CA THR A 4 20.02 8.71 -14.91
C THR A 4 19.51 7.40 -15.52
N GLU A 5 19.48 6.28 -14.78
CA GLU A 5 18.89 5.05 -15.30
C GLU A 5 17.36 5.14 -15.24
N VAL A 6 16.85 5.59 -14.09
CA VAL A 6 15.40 5.72 -13.83
C VAL A 6 15.08 7.14 -13.37
N LEU A 7 14.17 7.79 -14.09
CA LEU A 7 13.57 9.06 -13.67
C LEU A 7 12.20 8.79 -13.02
N ILE A 8 12.00 9.24 -11.79
CA ILE A 8 10.75 9.07 -11.04
C ILE A 8 10.05 10.43 -10.97
N ALA A 9 8.81 10.52 -11.45
CA ALA A 9 8.02 11.74 -11.42
C ALA A 9 7.03 11.73 -10.24
N GLY A 10 7.40 12.39 -9.14
CA GLY A 10 6.62 12.54 -7.91
C GLY A 10 7.32 11.92 -6.71
N ALA A 11 7.57 12.69 -5.64
CA ALA A 11 8.19 12.22 -4.41
C ALA A 11 7.15 11.87 -3.32
N GLY A 12 5.98 11.35 -3.71
CA GLY A 12 5.05 10.75 -2.77
C GLY A 12 5.57 9.42 -2.20
N PRO A 13 4.87 8.81 -1.22
CA PRO A 13 5.31 7.56 -0.59
C PRO A 13 5.66 6.44 -1.57
N VAL A 14 4.92 6.33 -2.66
CA VAL A 14 5.12 5.30 -3.70
C VAL A 14 6.40 5.57 -4.52
N GLY A 15 6.62 6.82 -4.94
CA GLY A 15 7.84 7.20 -5.69
C GLY A 15 9.10 7.03 -4.84
N LEU A 16 9.03 7.37 -3.54
CA LEU A 16 10.14 7.16 -2.61
C LEU A 16 10.36 5.68 -2.27
N ALA A 17 9.30 4.87 -2.17
CA ALA A 17 9.43 3.42 -2.02
C ALA A 17 10.18 2.80 -3.20
N LEU A 18 9.88 3.24 -4.44
CA LEU A 18 10.63 2.79 -5.62
C LEU A 18 12.08 3.26 -5.59
N ALA A 19 12.34 4.51 -5.19
CA ALA A 19 13.71 5.01 -5.05
C ALA A 19 14.52 4.16 -4.05
N LEU A 20 13.94 3.82 -2.89
CA LEU A 20 14.59 2.94 -1.90
C LEU A 20 14.88 1.54 -2.46
N ASP A 21 13.96 0.94 -3.21
CA ASP A 21 14.17 -0.38 -3.80
C ASP A 21 15.29 -0.35 -4.87
N LEU A 22 15.28 0.67 -5.74
CA LEU A 22 16.30 0.85 -6.78
C LEU A 22 17.69 1.14 -6.20
N GLU A 23 17.78 2.01 -5.18
CA GLU A 23 19.04 2.31 -4.49
C GLU A 23 19.64 1.08 -3.83
N ARG A 24 18.81 0.30 -3.13
CA ARG A 24 19.24 -0.98 -2.51
C ARG A 24 19.79 -1.96 -3.55
N ARG A 25 19.27 -1.90 -4.77
CA ARG A 25 19.70 -2.74 -5.92
C ARG A 25 20.85 -2.13 -6.72
N GLY A 26 21.33 -0.94 -6.36
CA GLY A 26 22.43 -0.26 -7.07
C GLY A 26 22.02 0.42 -8.38
N VAL A 27 20.72 0.59 -8.65
CA VAL A 27 20.22 1.28 -9.84
C VAL A 27 20.12 2.78 -9.55
N ARG A 28 20.82 3.60 -10.34
CA ARG A 28 20.78 5.07 -10.17
C ARG A 28 19.42 5.62 -10.55
N CYS A 29 18.79 6.37 -9.66
CA CYS A 29 17.52 7.03 -9.93
C CYS A 29 17.52 8.51 -9.55
N LEU A 30 16.69 9.29 -10.22
CA LEU A 30 16.46 10.71 -9.93
C LEU A 30 14.96 10.91 -9.65
N VAL A 31 14.60 11.52 -8.53
CA VAL A 31 13.21 11.79 -8.17
C VAL A 31 12.90 13.27 -8.39
N LEU A 32 11.83 13.57 -9.12
CA LEU A 32 11.33 14.94 -9.30
C LEU A 32 10.14 15.20 -8.38
N GLU A 33 10.16 16.32 -7.66
CA GLU A 33 9.03 16.78 -6.86
C GLU A 33 8.74 18.25 -7.15
N ARG A 34 7.48 18.57 -7.47
CA ARG A 34 7.06 19.96 -7.74
C ARG A 34 6.97 20.78 -6.44
N GLY A 35 6.65 20.14 -5.32
CA GLY A 35 6.61 20.73 -4.00
C GLY A 35 8.00 20.95 -3.41
N ASP A 36 8.02 21.43 -2.18
CA ASP A 36 9.22 21.55 -1.32
C ASP A 36 9.39 20.33 -0.38
N GLY A 37 8.54 19.32 -0.51
CA GLY A 37 8.53 18.14 0.36
C GLY A 37 7.72 18.30 1.64
N GLN A 38 7.04 19.43 1.86
CA GLN A 38 6.11 19.58 2.99
C GLN A 38 4.75 18.94 2.69
N VAL A 39 4.20 18.25 3.70
CA VAL A 39 2.82 17.74 3.67
C VAL A 39 1.91 18.79 4.34
N LEU A 40 1.04 19.42 3.56
CA LEU A 40 0.16 20.50 4.04
C LEU A 40 -1.15 19.97 4.67
N THR A 41 -1.62 18.81 4.20
CA THR A 41 -2.82 18.15 4.73
C THR A 41 -2.42 16.74 5.13
N PRO A 42 -2.17 16.48 6.43
CA PRO A 42 -1.86 15.15 6.92
C PRO A 42 -2.96 14.16 6.54
N GLU A 43 -2.58 12.92 6.28
CA GLU A 43 -3.52 11.80 6.13
C GLU A 43 -3.10 10.68 7.07
N VAL A 44 -4.03 10.24 7.92
CA VAL A 44 -3.80 9.13 8.83
C VAL A 44 -4.35 7.86 8.21
N ASN A 45 -3.49 7.20 7.45
CA ASN A 45 -3.76 5.90 6.85
C ASN A 45 -2.86 4.85 7.51
N PRO A 46 -3.34 3.62 7.75
CA PRO A 46 -2.46 2.53 8.19
C PRO A 46 -1.44 2.17 7.11
N ILE A 47 -0.24 1.79 7.53
CA ILE A 47 0.72 1.10 6.69
C ILE A 47 0.48 -0.40 6.91
N GLY A 48 -0.07 -1.05 5.89
CA GLY A 48 -0.43 -2.46 5.96
C GLY A 48 0.82 -3.33 6.17
N PRO A 49 0.64 -4.55 6.72
CA PRO A 49 1.76 -5.39 7.09
C PRO A 49 2.66 -5.77 5.90
N ARG A 50 2.10 -5.98 4.70
CA ARG A 50 2.91 -6.21 3.49
C ARG A 50 3.82 -5.03 3.15
N SER A 51 3.35 -3.80 3.31
CA SER A 51 4.19 -2.62 3.11
C SER A 51 5.26 -2.51 4.20
N MET A 52 4.96 -2.88 5.45
CA MET A 52 5.95 -2.94 6.52
C MET A 52 7.04 -4.01 6.29
N GLU A 53 6.71 -5.16 5.70
CA GLU A 53 7.71 -6.14 5.25
C GLU A 53 8.68 -5.56 4.22
N LEU A 54 8.16 -4.79 3.26
CA LEU A 54 8.98 -4.12 2.26
C LEU A 54 9.84 -3.02 2.89
N PHE A 55 9.30 -2.22 3.80
CA PHE A 55 10.07 -1.24 4.56
C PHE A 55 11.12 -1.87 5.47
N ARG A 56 10.87 -3.09 5.98
CA ARG A 56 11.88 -3.87 6.71
C ARG A 56 13.03 -4.24 5.80
N ARG A 57 12.74 -4.74 4.60
CA ARG A 57 13.74 -5.03 3.56
C ARG A 57 14.56 -3.79 3.17
N TRP A 58 13.91 -2.63 3.05
CA TRP A 58 14.55 -1.36 2.73
C TRP A 58 15.20 -0.68 3.95
N GLY A 59 15.19 -1.30 5.13
CA GLY A 59 15.90 -0.82 6.32
C GLY A 59 15.27 0.40 7.01
N VAL A 60 13.99 0.70 6.75
CA VAL A 60 13.28 1.85 7.32
C VAL A 60 12.12 1.48 8.25
N ALA A 61 11.74 0.21 8.37
CA ALA A 61 10.64 -0.23 9.24
C ALA A 61 10.79 0.23 10.70
N GLU A 62 12.00 0.15 11.28
CA GLU A 62 12.22 0.61 12.66
C GLU A 62 12.01 2.12 12.80
N LYS A 63 12.46 2.91 11.82
CA LYS A 63 12.25 4.36 11.80
C LYS A 63 10.76 4.70 11.69
N ILE A 64 10.00 3.92 10.93
CA ILE A 64 8.54 4.06 10.82
C ILE A 64 7.87 3.71 12.14
N ARG A 65 8.28 2.64 12.84
CA ARG A 65 7.77 2.29 14.17
C ARG A 65 8.06 3.38 15.21
N CYS A 66 9.27 3.92 15.18
CA CYS A 66 9.70 4.99 16.09
C CYS A 66 9.10 6.36 15.74
N ALA A 67 8.50 6.53 14.56
CA ALA A 67 7.70 7.70 14.22
C ALA A 67 6.34 7.58 14.94
N GLU A 68 6.38 7.64 16.28
CA GLU A 68 5.23 7.42 17.15
C GLU A 68 4.18 8.51 16.99
N PHE A 69 2.91 8.12 17.11
CA PHE A 69 1.79 9.05 17.21
C PHE A 69 1.82 9.84 18.52
N PRO A 70 2.03 11.18 18.51
CA PRO A 70 2.05 11.96 19.73
C PRO A 70 0.77 11.77 20.53
N GLY A 71 0.89 11.73 21.86
CA GLY A 71 -0.26 11.68 22.77
C GLY A 71 -0.78 10.29 23.12
N ALA A 72 -0.03 9.20 22.84
CA ALA A 72 -0.28 7.84 23.33
C ALA A 72 -1.76 7.40 23.21
N ARG A 73 -2.39 7.70 22.07
CA ARG A 73 -3.77 7.27 21.82
C ARG A 73 -3.76 5.81 21.40
N PRO A 74 -4.66 4.98 21.95
CA PRO A 74 -4.80 3.64 21.45
C PRO A 74 -5.26 3.71 19.98
N PRO A 75 -4.74 2.82 19.13
CA PRO A 75 -5.02 2.76 17.70
C PRO A 75 -6.46 2.34 17.38
N ASP A 76 -7.30 2.18 18.40
CA ASP A 76 -8.68 1.71 18.35
C ASP A 76 -9.52 2.39 17.27
N ILE A 77 -10.48 1.62 16.78
CA ILE A 77 -11.57 2.09 15.94
C ILE A 77 -12.86 1.92 16.73
N ALA A 78 -13.60 3.01 16.93
CA ALA A 78 -14.86 3.00 17.68
C ALA A 78 -16.05 3.39 16.80
N TRP A 79 -17.12 2.61 16.83
CA TRP A 79 -18.41 2.96 16.26
C TRP A 79 -19.25 3.63 17.35
N VAL A 80 -19.61 4.88 17.11
CA VAL A 80 -20.28 5.72 18.10
C VAL A 80 -21.44 6.48 17.46
N THR A 81 -22.42 6.86 18.28
CA THR A 81 -23.49 7.76 17.83
C THR A 81 -22.97 9.18 17.63
N GLN A 82 -22.13 9.62 18.57
CA GLN A 82 -21.38 10.88 18.59
C GLN A 82 -20.10 10.65 19.40
N VAL A 83 -19.04 11.44 19.15
CA VAL A 83 -17.82 11.39 19.96
C VAL A 83 -18.15 11.87 21.38
N GLY A 84 -18.00 10.99 22.36
CA GLY A 84 -18.41 11.22 23.75
C GLY A 84 -19.90 10.92 24.04
N GLY A 85 -20.60 10.31 23.09
CA GLY A 85 -21.95 9.75 23.27
C GLY A 85 -21.89 8.24 23.48
N HIS A 86 -22.90 7.51 22.99
CA HIS A 86 -22.94 6.06 23.15
C HIS A 86 -21.95 5.35 22.21
N GLU A 87 -21.11 4.50 22.80
CA GLU A 87 -20.29 3.53 22.08
C GLU A 87 -21.12 2.29 21.77
N ILE A 88 -21.06 1.84 20.52
CA ILE A 88 -21.84 0.70 20.02
C ILE A 88 -20.94 -0.51 19.85
N HIS A 89 -19.76 -0.29 19.28
CA HIS A 89 -18.74 -1.29 19.12
C HIS A 89 -17.37 -0.63 19.14
N ARG A 90 -16.37 -1.33 19.67
CA ARG A 90 -14.98 -0.90 19.61
C ARG A 90 -14.12 -2.07 19.20
N PHE A 91 -13.24 -1.77 18.26
CA PHE A 91 -12.19 -2.64 17.84
C PHE A 91 -10.86 -2.15 18.41
N GLU A 92 -10.23 -2.99 19.23
CA GLU A 92 -8.89 -2.76 19.77
C GLU A 92 -7.85 -3.25 18.75
N ARG A 93 -7.16 -2.32 18.09
CA ARG A 93 -6.22 -2.62 17.01
C ARG A 93 -4.95 -3.31 17.55
N PHE A 94 -4.39 -4.23 16.75
CA PHE A 94 -3.15 -5.01 16.98
C PHE A 94 -3.24 -6.28 17.85
N THR A 95 -4.19 -7.17 17.55
CA THR A 95 -4.02 -8.59 17.91
C THR A 95 -2.81 -9.19 17.16
N HIS A 96 -2.11 -10.17 17.77
CA HIS A 96 -0.86 -10.72 17.24
C HIS A 96 -1.09 -11.46 15.91
N ASP A 97 -0.69 -10.86 14.78
CA ASP A 97 -0.64 -11.57 13.49
C ASP A 97 0.56 -12.54 13.50
N THR A 98 0.28 -13.82 13.22
CA THR A 98 1.31 -14.88 13.16
C THR A 98 1.86 -15.10 11.74
N HIS A 99 1.33 -14.38 10.75
CA HIS A 99 1.59 -14.59 9.32
C HIS A 99 2.60 -13.59 8.72
N THR A 100 3.13 -12.68 9.53
CA THR A 100 4.09 -11.63 9.14
C THR A 100 5.10 -11.37 10.26
N PRO A 101 6.36 -11.05 9.94
CA PRO A 101 7.30 -10.51 10.92
C PRO A 101 7.01 -9.05 11.28
N GLU A 102 6.15 -8.39 10.50
CA GLU A 102 5.92 -6.96 10.51
C GLU A 102 4.41 -6.67 10.51
N PRO A 103 3.79 -6.43 11.68
CA PRO A 103 2.38 -6.10 11.78
C PRO A 103 2.09 -4.70 11.22
N GLU A 104 0.82 -4.43 10.94
CA GLU A 104 0.34 -3.10 10.55
C GLU A 104 0.88 -2.01 11.50
N GLN A 105 1.18 -0.82 10.96
CA GLN A 105 1.59 0.35 11.73
C GLN A 105 0.69 1.55 11.44
N ILE A 106 0.41 2.37 12.45
CA ILE A 106 -0.17 3.69 12.24
C ILE A 106 0.95 4.71 12.13
N CYS A 107 1.16 5.20 10.91
CA CYS A 107 2.11 6.25 10.63
C CYS A 107 1.47 7.25 9.66
N PRO A 108 1.02 8.41 10.15
CA PRO A 108 0.53 9.50 9.32
C PRO A 108 1.50 9.87 8.18
N ALA A 109 0.95 10.29 7.05
CA ALA A 109 1.74 10.57 5.85
C ALA A 109 2.80 11.67 6.05
N ASP A 110 2.52 12.66 6.89
CA ASP A 110 3.41 13.74 7.30
C ASP A 110 4.61 13.26 8.11
N TRP A 111 4.62 12.04 8.64
CA TRP A 111 5.79 11.46 9.32
C TRP A 111 6.45 10.36 8.52
N LEU A 112 5.66 9.57 7.79
CA LEU A 112 6.20 8.62 6.82
C LEU A 112 7.07 9.35 5.80
N LEU A 113 6.60 10.48 5.26
CA LEU A 113 7.30 11.17 4.19
C LEU A 113 8.70 11.65 4.61
N PRO A 114 8.90 12.37 5.75
CA PRO A 114 10.23 12.70 6.25
C PRO A 114 11.16 11.50 6.44
N VAL A 115 10.64 10.36 6.94
CA VAL A 115 11.44 9.13 7.10
C VAL A 115 11.95 8.63 5.75
N LEU A 116 11.07 8.59 4.73
CA LEU A 116 11.43 8.16 3.38
C LEU A 116 12.35 9.15 2.67
N LEU A 117 12.07 10.45 2.75
CA LEU A 117 12.90 11.51 2.18
C LEU A 117 14.31 11.49 2.76
N THR A 118 14.43 11.31 4.09
CA THR A 118 15.73 11.19 4.75
C THR A 118 16.46 9.93 4.29
N ALA A 119 15.76 8.80 4.16
CA ALA A 119 16.38 7.55 3.73
C ALA A 119 16.94 7.67 2.30
N VAL A 120 16.14 8.13 1.34
CA VAL A 120 16.57 8.36 -0.06
C VAL A 120 17.66 9.43 -0.15
N GLY A 121 17.46 10.58 0.52
CA GLY A 121 18.36 11.73 0.45
C GLY A 121 19.75 11.53 1.08
N THR A 122 19.99 10.41 1.78
CA THR A 122 21.31 10.09 2.36
C THR A 122 22.27 9.41 1.37
N HIS A 123 21.78 9.00 0.20
CA HIS A 123 22.59 8.27 -0.78
C HIS A 123 23.17 9.18 -1.89
N PRO A 124 24.47 9.03 -2.25
CA PRO A 124 25.08 9.82 -3.33
C PRO A 124 24.41 9.69 -4.70
N GLY A 125 23.64 8.62 -4.92
CA GLY A 125 22.94 8.32 -6.18
C GLY A 125 21.43 8.61 -6.17
N GLY A 126 20.89 9.09 -5.05
CA GLY A 126 19.46 9.27 -4.76
C GLY A 126 19.00 10.73 -4.74
N ALA A 127 19.28 11.48 -5.80
CA ALA A 127 18.96 12.90 -5.78
C ALA A 127 17.43 13.10 -5.90
N ILE A 128 16.85 13.77 -4.89
CA ILE A 128 15.50 14.31 -4.96
C ILE A 128 15.64 15.77 -5.39
N LEU A 129 15.00 16.11 -6.51
CA LEU A 129 14.92 17.47 -7.01
C LEU A 129 13.57 18.06 -6.62
N PHE A 130 13.53 18.76 -5.49
CA PHE A 130 12.38 19.57 -5.09
C PHE A 130 12.23 20.79 -5.97
N ARG A 131 11.03 21.35 -6.02
CA ARG A 131 10.69 22.47 -6.92
C ARG A 131 11.02 22.19 -8.38
N HIS A 132 10.99 20.93 -8.82
CA HIS A 132 11.18 20.52 -10.21
C HIS A 132 9.91 19.84 -10.71
N ARG A 133 9.32 20.39 -11.78
CA ARG A 133 8.08 19.86 -12.36
C ARG A 133 8.35 19.25 -13.73
N LEU A 134 7.93 18.00 -13.93
CA LEU A 134 7.90 17.39 -15.26
C LEU A 134 6.81 18.06 -16.11
N ASP A 135 7.18 18.63 -17.25
CA ASP A 135 6.24 19.27 -18.18
C ASP A 135 5.91 18.42 -19.41
N GLY A 136 6.69 17.35 -19.64
CA GLY A 136 6.46 16.38 -20.71
C GLY A 136 7.73 15.62 -21.05
N PHE A 137 7.61 14.65 -21.95
CA PHE A 137 8.73 13.80 -22.36
C PHE A 137 8.56 13.31 -23.80
N THR A 138 9.66 12.83 -24.38
CA THR A 138 9.68 12.00 -25.58
C THR A 138 10.44 10.72 -25.28
N GLN A 139 10.22 9.65 -26.05
CA GLN A 139 10.96 8.40 -25.88
C GLN A 139 11.39 7.82 -27.24
N ASP A 140 12.44 7.03 -27.20
CA ASP A 140 13.00 6.29 -28.34
C ASP A 140 13.45 4.89 -27.90
N GLY A 141 14.10 4.14 -28.80
CA GLY A 141 14.55 2.78 -28.50
C GLY A 141 15.58 2.69 -27.36
N ALA A 142 16.28 3.76 -27.03
CA ALA A 142 17.35 3.79 -26.04
C ALA A 142 16.95 4.46 -24.71
N GLY A 143 15.87 5.24 -24.65
CA GLY A 143 15.52 5.95 -23.42
C GLY A 143 14.37 6.95 -23.54
N VAL A 144 14.22 7.75 -22.49
CA VAL A 144 13.24 8.82 -22.34
C VAL A 144 13.97 10.15 -22.15
N THR A 145 13.55 11.18 -22.87
CA THR A 145 14.03 12.56 -22.72
C THR A 145 12.93 13.41 -22.09
N ALA A 146 13.11 13.82 -20.83
CA ALA A 146 12.14 14.57 -20.05
C ALA A 146 12.47 16.08 -20.05
N ARG A 147 11.43 16.92 -20.21
CA ARG A 147 11.49 18.38 -20.04
C ARG A 147 11.00 18.74 -18.65
N VAL A 148 11.84 19.44 -17.89
CA VAL A 148 11.59 19.71 -16.47
C VAL A 148 11.77 21.20 -16.19
N SER A 149 10.75 21.85 -15.65
CA SER A 149 10.83 23.23 -15.18
C SER A 149 11.39 23.28 -13.76
N ARG A 150 12.41 24.12 -13.56
CA ARG A 150 12.88 24.55 -12.23
C ARG A 150 12.00 25.68 -11.75
N LEU A 151 11.17 25.42 -10.73
CA LEU A 151 10.16 26.36 -10.29
C LEU A 151 10.75 27.56 -9.52
N GLU A 152 11.97 27.43 -8.99
CA GLU A 152 12.66 28.53 -8.28
C GLU A 152 13.20 29.60 -9.25
N THR A 153 13.75 29.17 -10.38
CA THR A 153 14.47 30.01 -11.35
C THR A 153 13.66 30.28 -12.61
N GLY A 154 12.68 29.42 -12.92
CA GLY A 154 11.81 29.51 -14.10
C GLY A 154 12.41 28.94 -15.39
N ASP A 155 13.65 28.44 -15.39
CA ASP A 155 14.27 27.79 -16.54
C ASP A 155 13.80 26.34 -16.71
N THR A 156 13.84 25.86 -17.96
CA THR A 156 13.55 24.47 -18.30
C THR A 156 14.85 23.73 -18.60
N ILE A 157 15.05 22.60 -17.94
CA ILE A 157 16.14 21.66 -18.21
C ILE A 157 15.64 20.41 -18.92
N THR A 158 16.59 19.64 -19.46
CA THR A 158 16.33 18.34 -20.06
C THR A 158 17.13 17.26 -19.36
N ILE A 159 16.44 16.17 -18.99
CA ILE A 159 17.00 15.01 -18.32
C ILE A 159 16.81 13.80 -19.24
N ARG A 160 17.88 13.02 -19.46
CA ARG A 160 17.84 11.77 -20.20
C ARG A 160 17.81 10.60 -19.21
N ALA A 161 16.90 9.66 -19.43
CA ALA A 161 16.77 8.47 -18.59
C ALA A 161 16.62 7.19 -19.42
N GLY A 162 17.01 6.04 -18.89
CA GLY A 162 16.68 4.74 -19.48
C GLY A 162 15.18 4.43 -19.40
N TYR A 163 14.56 4.81 -18.27
CA TYR A 163 13.15 4.63 -17.99
C TYR A 163 12.53 5.84 -17.25
N LEU A 164 11.24 6.08 -17.46
CA LEU A 164 10.44 7.04 -16.70
C LEU A 164 9.35 6.29 -15.94
N VAL A 165 9.28 6.49 -14.62
CA VAL A 165 8.20 5.95 -13.78
C VAL A 165 7.38 7.09 -13.21
N SER A 166 6.07 7.06 -13.47
CA SER A 166 5.15 8.09 -13.03
C SER A 166 4.50 7.72 -11.71
N THR A 167 4.64 8.60 -10.73
CA THR A 167 3.95 8.58 -9.43
C THR A 167 3.32 9.94 -9.15
N ASP A 168 2.88 10.62 -10.23
CA ASP A 168 2.41 12.01 -10.27
C ASP A 168 0.92 12.18 -9.93
N GLY A 169 0.30 11.14 -9.36
CA GLY A 169 -1.04 11.19 -8.78
C GLY A 169 -2.20 10.95 -9.76
N PRO A 170 -3.45 11.14 -9.29
CA PRO A 170 -4.66 10.72 -10.01
C PRO A 170 -4.87 11.47 -11.33
N CYS A 171 -4.39 12.70 -11.45
CA CYS A 171 -4.46 13.53 -12.66
C CYS A 171 -3.17 13.43 -13.52
N SER A 172 -2.56 12.25 -13.56
CA SER A 172 -1.25 12.01 -14.18
C SER A 172 -1.09 12.63 -15.57
N LEU A 173 -0.08 13.51 -15.69
CA LEU A 173 0.35 14.09 -16.96
C LEU A 173 0.94 13.00 -17.85
N VAL A 174 1.72 12.09 -17.26
CA VAL A 174 2.41 11.04 -18.00
C VAL A 174 1.41 10.04 -18.60
N ARG A 175 0.42 9.59 -17.80
CA ARG A 175 -0.65 8.72 -18.29
C ARG A 175 -1.37 9.34 -19.50
N SER A 176 -1.70 10.62 -19.38
CA SER A 176 -2.39 11.38 -20.43
C SER A 176 -1.53 11.52 -21.69
N ALA A 177 -0.24 11.81 -21.55
CA ALA A 177 0.72 11.90 -22.66
C ALA A 177 0.93 10.56 -23.38
N CYS A 178 0.81 9.44 -22.67
CA CYS A 178 0.83 8.09 -23.26
C CYS A 178 -0.49 7.71 -23.95
N GLY A 179 -1.54 8.53 -23.85
CA GLY A 179 -2.88 8.21 -24.38
C GLY A 179 -3.55 7.03 -23.66
N ILE A 180 -3.13 6.72 -22.43
CA ILE A 180 -3.67 5.61 -21.64
C ILE A 180 -4.94 6.10 -20.94
N GLN A 181 -6.05 5.41 -21.18
CA GLN A 181 -7.32 5.71 -20.52
C GLN A 181 -7.35 5.12 -19.11
N SER A 182 -8.16 5.74 -18.25
CA SER A 182 -8.44 5.27 -16.90
C SER A 182 -9.91 5.56 -16.62
N THR A 183 -10.75 4.56 -16.89
CA THR A 183 -12.21 4.73 -16.82
C THR A 183 -12.69 4.50 -15.40
N PRO A 184 -13.50 5.41 -14.82
CA PRO A 184 -14.17 5.17 -13.54
C PRO A 184 -14.98 3.87 -13.57
N ARG A 185 -14.71 2.99 -12.61
CA ARG A 185 -15.40 1.69 -12.47
C ARG A 185 -16.66 1.78 -11.62
N PHE A 186 -16.72 2.79 -10.75
CA PHE A 186 -17.87 3.13 -9.92
C PHE A 186 -18.18 4.61 -10.06
N GLU A 187 -19.42 4.99 -9.76
CA GLU A 187 -19.80 6.40 -9.66
C GLU A 187 -18.89 7.11 -8.66
N PRO A 188 -18.22 8.21 -9.05
CA PRO A 188 -17.35 8.95 -8.15
C PRO A 188 -18.12 9.43 -6.93
N GLN A 189 -17.58 9.18 -5.74
CA GLN A 189 -18.14 9.76 -4.53
C GLN A 189 -17.58 11.16 -4.32
N LEU A 190 -18.47 12.09 -4.02
CA LEU A 190 -18.09 13.41 -3.56
C LEU A 190 -18.10 13.39 -2.03
N LEU A 191 -16.91 13.54 -1.45
CA LEU A 191 -16.70 13.59 -0.01
C LEU A 191 -16.24 14.98 0.38
N ARG A 192 -16.77 15.47 1.50
CA ARG A 192 -16.33 16.72 2.12
C ARG A 192 -15.44 16.37 3.31
N SER A 193 -14.23 16.91 3.31
CA SER A 193 -13.23 16.75 4.37
C SER A 193 -13.12 18.03 5.17
N ILE A 194 -13.50 17.99 6.45
CA ILE A 194 -13.46 19.11 7.37
C ILE A 194 -12.33 18.86 8.37
N VAL A 195 -11.29 19.67 8.34
CA VAL A 195 -10.21 19.63 9.35
C VAL A 195 -10.50 20.68 10.40
N PHE A 196 -10.43 20.30 11.68
CA PHE A 196 -10.71 21.21 12.79
C PHE A 196 -9.83 20.91 14.01
N ARG A 197 -9.62 21.92 14.85
CA ARG A 197 -8.94 21.80 16.14
C ARG A 197 -9.96 21.73 17.27
N ALA A 198 -9.78 20.79 18.19
CA ALA A 198 -10.58 20.60 19.40
C ALA A 198 -9.67 20.24 20.59
N PRO A 199 -8.99 21.23 21.19
CA PRO A 199 -7.88 20.98 22.12
C PRO A 199 -8.33 20.33 23.44
N ARG A 200 -9.61 20.47 23.81
CA ARG A 200 -10.18 19.91 25.05
C ARG A 200 -11.03 18.66 24.83
N LEU A 201 -11.03 18.10 23.61
CA LEU A 201 -11.82 16.91 23.32
C LEU A 201 -11.39 15.72 24.19
N ALA A 202 -10.08 15.51 24.35
CA ALA A 202 -9.55 14.42 25.17
C ALA A 202 -9.93 14.56 26.66
N GLU A 203 -9.79 15.76 27.24
CA GLU A 203 -10.22 16.06 28.61
C GLU A 203 -11.72 15.81 28.79
N GLY A 204 -12.54 16.27 27.84
CA GLY A 204 -13.99 16.12 27.88
C GLY A 204 -14.46 14.67 27.73
N LEU A 205 -13.75 13.85 26.95
CA LEU A 205 -13.99 12.40 26.86
C LEU A 205 -13.66 11.71 28.18
N ALA A 206 -12.49 11.99 28.75
CA ALA A 206 -12.05 11.41 30.02
C ALA A 206 -12.98 11.76 31.18
N ALA A 207 -13.44 13.02 31.28
CA ALA A 207 -14.39 13.47 32.30
C ALA A 207 -15.75 12.73 32.25
N ARG A 208 -16.08 12.15 31.10
CA ARG A 208 -17.30 11.36 30.86
C ARG A 208 -17.07 9.85 30.90
N GLY A 209 -15.84 9.41 31.18
CA GLY A 209 -15.48 8.00 31.24
C GLY A 209 -15.30 7.33 29.86
N HIS A 210 -15.17 8.11 28.78
CA HIS A 210 -14.91 7.57 27.44
C HIS A 210 -13.42 7.38 27.19
N ARG A 211 -13.07 6.29 26.50
CA ARG A 211 -11.71 6.03 26.03
C ARG A 211 -11.48 6.71 24.68
N PRO A 212 -10.32 7.37 24.46
CA PRO A 212 -9.97 7.87 23.14
C PRO A 212 -9.86 6.72 22.12
N ALA A 213 -10.04 7.03 20.85
CA ALA A 213 -9.81 6.15 19.71
C ALA A 213 -9.09 6.96 18.61
N LEU A 214 -8.37 6.27 17.71
CA LEU A 214 -7.75 6.91 16.55
C LEU A 214 -8.81 7.32 15.52
N THR A 215 -9.79 6.44 15.29
CA THR A 215 -10.88 6.66 14.35
C THR A 215 -12.23 6.41 15.03
N TYR A 216 -13.14 7.37 14.91
CA TYR A 216 -14.54 7.22 15.30
C TYR A 216 -15.42 7.14 14.05
N PHE A 217 -16.11 6.03 13.84
CA PHE A 217 -17.16 5.95 12.83
C PHE A 217 -18.46 6.47 13.42
N LEU A 218 -18.88 7.64 12.95
CA LEU A 218 -20.12 8.29 13.35
C LEU A 218 -21.29 7.64 12.62
N LEU A 219 -22.31 7.23 13.36
CA LEU A 219 -23.58 6.78 12.81
C LEU A 219 -24.55 7.95 12.70
N GLN A 220 -24.79 8.43 11.48
CA GLN A 220 -25.69 9.56 11.25
C GLN A 220 -27.11 9.13 10.85
N PRO A 221 -28.09 10.05 11.00
CA PRO A 221 -29.41 9.90 10.40
C PRO A 221 -29.39 9.62 8.90
N GLY A 222 -30.11 8.57 8.50
CA GLY A 222 -30.05 8.01 7.14
C GLY A 222 -29.11 6.81 6.97
N GLY A 223 -28.38 6.41 8.02
CA GLY A 223 -27.55 5.20 8.03
C GLY A 223 -26.12 5.39 7.50
N SER A 224 -25.77 6.59 7.04
CA SER A 224 -24.43 6.92 6.58
C SER A 224 -23.40 6.84 7.71
N ARG A 225 -22.26 6.20 7.41
CA ARG A 225 -21.14 6.00 8.33
C ARG A 225 -19.92 6.77 7.83
N PHE A 226 -19.54 7.82 8.52
CA PHE A 226 -18.34 8.57 8.16
C PHE A 226 -17.32 8.65 9.30
N PRO A 227 -16.01 8.60 8.98
CA PRO A 227 -14.96 8.64 9.98
C PRO A 227 -14.68 10.07 10.45
N LEU A 228 -14.46 10.20 11.75
CA LEU A 228 -13.76 11.29 12.40
C LEU A 228 -12.42 10.72 12.91
N GLN A 229 -11.31 11.22 12.38
CA GLN A 229 -9.97 10.72 12.68
C GLN A 229 -9.16 11.75 13.45
N ALA A 230 -8.43 11.29 14.47
CA ALA A 230 -7.38 12.09 15.08
C ALA A 230 -6.21 12.20 14.11
N MET A 231 -5.82 13.42 13.76
CA MET A 231 -4.75 13.71 12.80
C MET A 231 -3.39 13.80 13.47
N ASP A 232 -3.40 14.28 14.71
CA ASP A 232 -2.21 14.44 15.54
C ASP A 232 -2.53 14.16 17.02
N GLY A 233 -1.51 14.26 17.86
CA GLY A 233 -1.67 14.18 19.31
C GLY A 233 -2.24 15.43 19.96
N ASP A 234 -2.23 16.57 19.27
CA ASP A 234 -2.44 17.93 19.81
C ASP A 234 -3.86 18.48 19.54
N GLY A 235 -4.78 17.59 19.19
CA GLY A 235 -6.21 17.92 19.11
C GLY A 235 -6.68 18.38 17.74
N THR A 236 -5.95 18.09 16.67
CA THR A 236 -6.44 18.23 15.29
C THR A 236 -7.17 16.96 14.85
N PHE A 237 -8.32 17.14 14.20
CA PHE A 237 -9.17 16.06 13.72
C PHE A 237 -9.64 16.32 12.29
N LYS A 238 -9.91 15.25 11.55
CA LYS A 238 -10.53 15.29 10.23
C LYS A 238 -11.85 14.55 10.27
N LEU A 239 -12.94 15.27 9.99
CA LEU A 239 -14.27 14.73 9.78
C LEU A 239 -14.51 14.59 8.28
N ILE A 240 -14.81 13.38 7.82
CA ILE A 240 -15.27 13.16 6.44
C ILE A 240 -16.79 13.08 6.48
N VAL A 241 -17.48 13.65 5.50
CA VAL A 241 -18.93 13.47 5.30
C VAL A 241 -19.26 13.34 3.82
N GLY A 242 -20.41 12.76 3.50
CA GLY A 242 -20.91 12.71 2.13
C GLY A 242 -21.39 14.08 1.66
N SER A 243 -21.28 14.33 0.36
CA SER A 243 -21.68 15.60 -0.26
C SER A 243 -23.17 15.93 -0.17
N GLU A 244 -24.03 14.94 0.06
CA GLU A 244 -25.46 15.13 0.31
C GLU A 244 -25.73 16.02 1.53
N VAL A 245 -24.76 16.14 2.43
CA VAL A 245 -24.78 17.01 3.61
C VAL A 245 -24.22 18.42 3.29
N GLY A 246 -23.92 18.71 2.02
CA GLY A 246 -23.20 19.91 1.57
C GLY A 246 -23.87 21.26 1.85
N ALA A 247 -25.17 21.29 2.14
CA ALA A 247 -25.86 22.51 2.54
C ALA A 247 -25.67 22.87 4.03
N ILE A 248 -25.17 21.93 4.85
CA ILE A 248 -24.96 22.15 6.29
C ILE A 248 -23.61 22.84 6.51
N ASP A 249 -23.58 23.82 7.39
CA ASP A 249 -22.35 24.51 7.79
C ASP A 249 -21.34 23.55 8.46
N ALA A 250 -20.03 23.74 8.18
CA ALA A 250 -18.98 22.85 8.70
C ALA A 250 -18.91 22.87 10.24
N VAL A 251 -19.12 24.03 10.87
CA VAL A 251 -19.12 24.14 12.34
C VAL A 251 -20.30 23.39 12.93
N ALA A 252 -21.47 23.45 12.28
CA ALA A 252 -22.64 22.69 12.70
C ALA A 252 -22.41 21.17 12.61
N LEU A 253 -21.73 20.69 11.57
CA LEU A 253 -21.38 19.27 11.42
C LEU A 253 -20.41 18.80 12.49
N VAL A 254 -19.35 19.58 12.75
CA VAL A 254 -18.40 19.28 13.83
C VAL A 254 -19.10 19.27 15.19
N ARG A 255 -20.02 20.21 15.44
CA ARG A 255 -20.81 20.24 16.68
C ARG A 255 -21.74 19.04 16.82
N ASP A 256 -22.42 18.60 15.75
CA ASP A 256 -23.25 17.39 15.80
C ASP A 256 -22.40 16.12 15.98
N ALA A 257 -21.16 16.10 15.50
CA ALA A 257 -20.27 14.96 15.67
C ALA A 257 -19.80 14.74 17.12
N ILE A 258 -19.87 15.76 17.99
CA ILE A 258 -19.37 15.72 19.37
C ILE A 258 -20.56 15.85 20.34
N ALA A 259 -20.69 14.91 21.30
CA ALA A 259 -21.84 14.84 22.20
C ALA A 259 -21.88 15.92 23.28
N PHE A 260 -20.88 16.80 23.34
CA PHE A 260 -20.73 17.79 24.39
C PHE A 260 -20.10 19.09 23.91
N ASP A 261 -20.38 20.16 24.65
CA ASP A 261 -19.80 21.47 24.36
C ASP A 261 -18.29 21.49 24.66
N THR A 262 -17.51 21.83 23.63
CA THR A 262 -16.06 21.98 23.69
C THR A 262 -15.63 23.02 22.66
N PRO A 263 -14.59 23.83 22.93
CA PRO A 263 -14.05 24.74 21.92
C PRO A 263 -13.60 23.97 20.68
N THR A 264 -14.07 24.41 19.51
CA THR A 264 -13.69 23.88 18.20
C THR A 264 -13.40 25.01 17.22
N GLU A 265 -12.37 24.85 16.39
CA GLU A 265 -11.99 25.78 15.32
C GLU A 265 -11.87 25.02 14.00
N VAL A 266 -12.69 25.34 13.01
CA VAL A 266 -12.56 24.75 11.66
C VAL A 266 -11.37 25.39 10.95
N LEU A 267 -10.43 24.56 10.50
CA LEU A 267 -9.20 24.96 9.83
C LEU A 267 -9.33 24.87 8.31
N SER A 268 -9.99 23.84 7.80
CA SER A 268 -10.27 23.67 6.37
C SER A 268 -11.58 22.92 6.13
N ASP A 269 -12.14 23.14 4.95
CA ASP A 269 -13.37 22.52 4.48
C ASP A 269 -13.28 22.33 2.96
N GLU A 270 -12.95 21.10 2.55
CA GLU A 270 -12.60 20.78 1.17
C GLU A 270 -13.52 19.70 0.59
N LEU A 271 -14.00 19.94 -0.64
CA LEU A 271 -14.71 18.94 -1.43
C LEU A 271 -13.72 18.17 -2.29
N SER A 272 -13.79 16.86 -2.22
CA SER A 272 -12.93 15.94 -2.94
C SER A 272 -13.75 14.91 -3.70
N HIS A 273 -13.45 14.76 -5.00
CA HIS A 273 -13.91 13.60 -5.75
C HIS A 273 -12.97 12.44 -5.46
N VAL A 274 -13.53 11.31 -5.08
CA VAL A 274 -12.77 10.06 -4.92
C VAL A 274 -13.05 9.18 -6.13
N PRO A 275 -12.26 9.29 -7.21
CA PRO A 275 -12.45 8.45 -8.37
C PRO A 275 -11.93 7.04 -8.07
N HIS A 276 -12.71 6.03 -8.45
CA HIS A 276 -12.30 4.63 -8.45
C HIS A 276 -11.86 4.25 -9.86
N MET A 277 -10.55 4.29 -10.10
CA MET A 277 -10.00 4.17 -11.46
C MET A 277 -8.80 3.24 -11.49
N VAL A 278 -8.68 2.49 -12.58
CA VAL A 278 -7.48 1.72 -12.91
C VAL A 278 -7.17 2.00 -14.38
N ALA A 279 -5.93 2.37 -14.68
CA ALA A 279 -5.43 2.59 -16.03
C ALA A 279 -5.49 1.29 -16.84
N ASP A 280 -5.86 1.38 -18.12
CA ASP A 280 -6.01 0.20 -18.97
C ASP A 280 -4.70 -0.56 -19.20
N ARG A 281 -3.57 0.14 -19.08
CA ARG A 281 -2.21 -0.37 -19.21
C ARG A 281 -1.29 0.38 -18.28
N TYR A 282 -0.33 -0.33 -17.69
CA TYR A 282 0.65 0.27 -16.77
C TYR A 282 2.00 0.62 -17.45
N ARG A 283 2.16 0.26 -18.73
CA ARG A 283 3.38 0.49 -19.51
C ARG A 283 3.09 1.09 -20.89
N CYS A 284 3.92 2.04 -21.31
CA CYS A 284 4.00 2.57 -22.67
C CYS A 284 5.47 2.69 -23.08
N GLY A 285 6.02 1.63 -23.68
CA GLY A 285 7.44 1.58 -24.05
C GLY A 285 8.35 1.61 -22.82
N ARG A 286 9.12 2.68 -22.67
CA ARG A 286 10.04 2.91 -21.54
C ARG A 286 9.41 3.73 -20.40
N VAL A 287 8.10 3.90 -20.43
CA VAL A 287 7.32 4.67 -19.45
C VAL A 287 6.40 3.75 -18.67
N PHE A 288 6.39 3.89 -17.34
CA PHE A 288 5.57 3.11 -16.42
C PHE A 288 4.67 4.01 -15.56
N LEU A 289 3.49 3.52 -15.21
CA LEU A 289 2.56 4.14 -14.27
C LEU A 289 2.54 3.34 -12.96
N MET A 290 2.49 4.01 -11.83
CA MET A 290 2.57 3.40 -10.49
C MET A 290 1.79 4.20 -9.44
N GLY A 291 1.16 3.51 -8.49
CA GLY A 291 0.31 4.12 -7.48
C GLY A 291 -0.85 4.89 -8.11
N ASP A 292 -1.21 6.05 -7.57
CA ASP A 292 -2.35 6.87 -8.03
C ASP A 292 -2.30 7.27 -9.52
N SER A 293 -1.12 7.27 -10.15
CA SER A 293 -1.03 7.51 -11.60
C SER A 293 -1.58 6.32 -12.41
N ALA A 294 -1.54 5.12 -11.85
CA ALA A 294 -2.02 3.87 -12.44
C ALA A 294 -3.37 3.42 -11.87
N HIS A 295 -3.61 3.58 -10.57
CA HIS A 295 -4.84 3.17 -9.89
C HIS A 295 -5.16 4.08 -8.72
N THR A 296 -6.39 4.61 -8.68
CA THR A 296 -6.90 5.42 -7.58
C THR A 296 -8.03 4.65 -6.92
N LEU A 297 -7.85 4.36 -5.63
CA LEU A 297 -8.77 3.57 -4.82
C LEU A 297 -9.33 4.44 -3.69
N SER A 298 -10.60 4.22 -3.33
CA SER A 298 -11.20 4.94 -2.21
C SER A 298 -10.51 4.63 -0.89
N PRO A 299 -10.53 5.56 0.09
CA PRO A 299 -9.70 5.48 1.28
C PRO A 299 -9.96 4.35 2.30
N PRO A 300 -11.11 3.63 2.41
CA PRO A 300 -11.30 2.77 3.57
C PRO A 300 -10.17 1.72 3.63
N GLY A 301 -9.39 1.72 4.71
CA GLY A 301 -8.27 0.79 4.93
C GLY A 301 -6.90 1.20 4.37
N GLY A 302 -6.76 2.35 3.69
CA GLY A 302 -5.46 2.80 3.17
C GLY A 302 -4.88 1.94 2.04
N PHE A 303 -5.71 1.14 1.36
CA PHE A 303 -5.28 0.16 0.35
C PHE A 303 -4.51 0.76 -0.83
N GLY A 304 -4.90 1.93 -1.33
CA GLY A 304 -4.24 2.58 -2.49
C GLY A 304 -2.74 2.75 -2.30
N ARG A 305 -2.33 3.28 -1.14
CA ARG A 305 -0.91 3.45 -0.80
C ARG A 305 -0.20 2.11 -0.66
N ASN A 306 -0.80 1.13 0.01
CA ASN A 306 -0.19 -0.17 0.24
C ASN A 306 0.02 -0.95 -1.08
N ILE A 307 -0.96 -0.90 -1.98
CA ILE A 307 -0.84 -1.47 -3.34
C ILE A 307 0.24 -0.73 -4.12
N GLY A 308 0.29 0.60 -4.06
CA GLY A 308 1.34 1.39 -4.70
C GLY A 308 2.75 1.05 -4.19
N ILE A 309 2.94 0.86 -2.88
CA ILE A 309 4.22 0.42 -2.31
C ILE A 309 4.59 -0.99 -2.80
N ALA A 310 3.62 -1.89 -2.95
CA ALA A 310 3.86 -3.21 -3.53
C ALA A 310 4.19 -3.15 -5.04
N ASP A 311 3.63 -2.19 -5.78
CA ASP A 311 4.04 -1.94 -7.18
C ASP A 311 5.50 -1.55 -7.27
N ALA A 312 5.99 -0.72 -6.35
CA ALA A 312 7.38 -0.30 -6.29
C ALA A 312 8.33 -1.50 -6.12
N ALA A 313 7.99 -2.44 -5.25
CA ALA A 313 8.76 -3.67 -5.06
C ALA A 313 8.73 -4.58 -6.30
N ASP A 314 7.60 -4.68 -6.99
CA ASP A 314 7.46 -5.51 -8.20
C ASP A 314 8.19 -4.92 -9.41
N LEU A 315 8.03 -3.62 -9.67
CA LEU A 315 8.72 -2.97 -10.80
C LEU A 315 10.23 -2.78 -10.51
N GLY A 316 10.60 -2.48 -9.27
CA GLY A 316 11.98 -2.17 -8.90
C GLY A 316 12.96 -3.30 -9.21
N TRP A 317 12.61 -4.56 -8.89
CA TRP A 317 13.47 -5.69 -9.25
C TRP A 317 13.53 -5.97 -10.76
N LYS A 318 12.44 -5.72 -11.49
CA LYS A 318 12.39 -5.91 -12.95
C LYS A 318 13.22 -4.86 -13.67
N LEU A 319 13.23 -3.62 -13.19
CA LEU A 319 14.11 -2.57 -13.68
C LEU A 319 15.58 -2.86 -13.35
N ALA A 320 15.88 -3.38 -12.15
CA ALA A 320 17.23 -3.81 -11.81
C ALA A 320 17.71 -4.98 -12.68
N ALA A 321 16.83 -5.96 -12.96
CA ALA A 321 17.14 -7.07 -13.83
C ALA A 321 17.49 -6.64 -15.27
N GLU A 322 16.77 -5.64 -15.76
CA GLU A 322 17.02 -5.01 -17.06
C GLU A 322 18.33 -4.23 -17.04
N HIS A 323 18.60 -3.48 -15.97
CA HIS A 323 19.86 -2.74 -15.79
C HIS A 323 21.07 -3.68 -15.76
N ASP A 324 20.96 -4.80 -15.06
CA ASP A 324 22.02 -5.82 -14.95
C ASP A 324 22.11 -6.73 -16.20
N GLY A 325 21.17 -6.60 -17.14
CA GLY A 325 21.21 -7.26 -18.46
C GLY A 325 20.77 -8.72 -18.49
N TRP A 326 20.16 -9.26 -17.43
CA TRP A 326 19.69 -10.65 -17.40
C TRP A 326 18.18 -10.79 -17.67
N ALA A 327 17.44 -9.67 -17.68
CA ALA A 327 16.04 -9.64 -18.05
C ALA A 327 15.80 -10.18 -19.47
N GLY A 328 14.77 -11.01 -19.62
CA GLY A 328 14.19 -11.33 -20.92
C GLY A 328 13.24 -10.23 -21.41
N ALA A 329 12.94 -10.24 -22.71
CA ALA A 329 12.14 -9.19 -23.35
C ALA A 329 10.73 -9.00 -22.74
N GLY A 330 10.14 -10.07 -22.17
CA GLY A 330 8.83 -10.05 -21.54
C GLY A 330 8.85 -9.69 -20.05
N LEU A 331 10.02 -9.51 -19.42
CA LEU A 331 10.10 -9.28 -17.97
C LEU A 331 9.35 -8.01 -17.55
N LEU A 332 9.63 -6.90 -18.21
CA LEU A 332 9.00 -5.61 -17.86
C LEU A 332 7.50 -5.56 -18.20
N ASP A 333 7.04 -6.34 -19.18
CA ASP A 333 5.61 -6.44 -19.50
C ASP A 333 4.83 -7.18 -18.41
N SER A 334 5.49 -8.05 -17.65
CA SER A 334 4.85 -8.74 -16.52
C SER A 334 4.38 -7.79 -15.41
N TYR A 335 4.96 -6.59 -15.27
CA TYR A 335 4.49 -5.59 -14.29
C TYR A 335 2.99 -5.30 -14.47
N ASP A 336 2.59 -5.05 -15.71
CA ASP A 336 1.19 -4.81 -16.06
C ASP A 336 0.32 -6.06 -15.84
N ALA A 337 0.83 -7.24 -16.21
CA ALA A 337 0.13 -8.51 -16.05
C ALA A 337 -0.09 -8.91 -14.57
N GLU A 338 0.84 -8.53 -13.68
CA GLU A 338 0.81 -8.94 -12.28
C GLU A 338 0.15 -7.90 -11.38
N ARG A 339 0.39 -6.60 -11.60
CA ARG A 339 -0.05 -5.54 -10.68
C ARG A 339 -1.42 -4.95 -11.03
N ARG A 340 -1.78 -4.87 -12.31
CA ARG A 340 -3.10 -4.34 -12.70
C ARG A 340 -4.27 -5.18 -12.16
N PRO A 341 -4.23 -6.53 -12.21
CA PRO A 341 -5.28 -7.36 -11.60
C PRO A 341 -5.43 -7.12 -10.10
N VAL A 342 -4.32 -6.94 -9.36
CA VAL A 342 -4.35 -6.64 -7.92
C VAL A 342 -5.10 -5.34 -7.64
N ALA A 343 -4.85 -4.29 -8.42
CA ALA A 343 -5.58 -3.03 -8.29
C ALA A 343 -7.08 -3.17 -8.62
N LEU A 344 -7.44 -4.01 -9.59
CA LEU A 344 -8.84 -4.29 -9.93
C LEU A 344 -9.55 -5.06 -8.80
N GLU A 345 -8.93 -6.09 -8.25
CA GLU A 345 -9.43 -6.85 -7.10
C GLU A 345 -9.61 -5.94 -5.88
N GLY A 346 -8.61 -5.10 -5.57
CA GLY A 346 -8.66 -4.13 -4.48
C GLY A 346 -9.77 -3.10 -4.66
N LEU A 347 -10.02 -2.67 -5.90
CA LEU A 347 -11.12 -1.77 -6.24
C LEU A 347 -12.49 -2.42 -6.02
N GLU A 348 -12.66 -3.67 -6.44
CA GLU A 348 -13.90 -4.42 -6.21
C GLU A 348 -14.19 -4.61 -4.72
N ALA A 349 -13.18 -5.00 -3.94
CA ALA A 349 -13.26 -5.08 -2.48
C ALA A 349 -13.65 -3.72 -1.87
N ALA A 350 -12.95 -2.63 -2.20
CA ALA A 350 -13.27 -1.30 -1.70
C ALA A 350 -14.70 -0.85 -2.07
N GLY A 351 -15.17 -1.19 -3.28
CA GLY A 351 -16.52 -0.90 -3.74
C GLY A 351 -17.61 -1.63 -2.95
N ILE A 352 -17.38 -2.89 -2.57
CA ILE A 352 -18.29 -3.66 -1.69
C ILE A 352 -18.35 -3.01 -0.30
N ALA A 353 -17.19 -2.63 0.26
CA ALA A 353 -17.09 -1.95 1.55
C ALA A 353 -17.98 -0.73 1.61
N LEU A 354 -17.88 0.09 0.55
CA LEU A 354 -18.55 1.36 0.43
C LEU A 354 -20.07 1.20 0.31
N ARG A 355 -20.54 0.19 -0.44
CA ARG A 355 -21.97 -0.14 -0.58
C ARG A 355 -22.59 -0.75 0.67
N SER A 356 -21.81 -1.43 1.50
CA SER A 356 -22.27 -1.98 2.78
C SER A 356 -22.60 -0.90 3.83
N ARG A 357 -22.36 0.39 3.52
CA ARG A 357 -22.55 1.53 4.44
C ARG A 357 -23.98 2.11 4.50
N GLY A 358 -25.03 1.36 4.17
CA GLY A 358 -26.37 1.78 4.54
C GLY A 358 -27.52 0.87 4.10
N THR A 359 -28.50 0.68 4.99
CA THR A 359 -29.95 0.88 4.77
C THR A 359 -30.71 0.57 6.06
N ASP A 360 -30.58 1.37 7.13
CA ASP A 360 -31.53 1.27 8.23
C ASP A 360 -31.77 2.61 8.93
N ASP A 361 -33.06 2.93 9.12
CA ASP A 361 -33.61 4.07 9.85
C ASP A 361 -33.47 3.87 11.37
N LEU A 362 -32.23 3.65 11.83
CA LEU A 362 -31.90 3.36 13.23
C LEU A 362 -31.43 4.60 14.01
N SER A 363 -31.00 5.64 13.30
CA SER A 363 -30.21 6.74 13.88
C SER A 363 -30.81 7.50 15.05
N SER A 364 -32.12 7.80 15.04
CA SER A 364 -32.76 8.62 16.06
C SER A 364 -32.82 7.85 17.38
N ARG A 365 -33.26 6.59 17.32
CA ARG A 365 -33.34 5.69 18.48
C ARG A 365 -31.99 5.32 19.06
N LEU A 366 -30.92 5.29 18.25
CA LEU A 366 -29.57 4.96 18.73
C LEU A 366 -29.04 6.01 19.73
N ARG A 367 -29.43 7.28 19.60
CA ARG A 367 -29.02 8.37 20.50
C ARG A 367 -29.82 8.44 21.79
N ASP A 368 -30.97 7.75 21.88
CA ASP A 368 -31.87 7.86 23.02
C ASP A 368 -31.43 6.99 24.21
N ASP A 369 -31.55 7.55 25.42
CA ASP A 369 -31.41 6.85 26.70
C ASP A 369 -32.70 6.10 27.09
N THR A 370 -33.21 5.28 26.17
CA THR A 370 -34.40 4.44 26.38
C THR A 370 -34.04 2.96 26.30
N PRO A 371 -34.87 2.05 26.86
CA PRO A 371 -34.69 0.61 26.68
C PRO A 371 -34.59 0.20 25.20
N ASP A 372 -35.39 0.83 24.33
CA ASP A 372 -35.37 0.58 22.89
C ASP A 372 -34.05 1.04 22.25
N GLY A 373 -33.50 2.18 22.69
CA GLY A 373 -32.19 2.66 22.25
C GLY A 373 -31.05 1.74 22.67
N VAL A 374 -31.09 1.21 23.90
CA VAL A 374 -30.11 0.21 24.38
C VAL A 374 -30.18 -1.08 23.55
N LEU A 375 -31.38 -1.56 23.26
CA LEU A 375 -31.58 -2.75 22.43
C LEU A 375 -31.04 -2.53 21.01
N ALA A 376 -31.39 -1.42 20.36
CA ALA A 376 -30.92 -1.09 19.02
C ALA A 376 -29.40 -1.00 18.93
N ARG A 377 -28.74 -0.39 19.94
CA ARG A 377 -27.27 -0.35 20.02
C ARG A 377 -26.67 -1.74 20.21
N THR A 378 -27.29 -2.60 21.01
CA THR A 378 -26.81 -3.97 21.25
C THR A 378 -26.88 -4.82 19.98
N GLU A 379 -28.02 -4.80 19.29
CA GLU A 379 -28.22 -5.54 18.04
C GLU A 379 -27.24 -5.08 16.96
N LEU A 380 -27.08 -3.77 16.79
CA LEU A 380 -26.10 -3.23 15.84
C LEU A 380 -24.66 -3.54 16.24
N GLY A 381 -24.34 -3.53 17.54
CA GLY A 381 -23.02 -3.92 18.04
C GLY A 381 -22.67 -5.37 17.69
N LEU A 382 -23.63 -6.28 17.75
CA LEU A 382 -23.46 -7.69 17.34
C LEU A 382 -23.25 -7.81 15.82
N GLN A 383 -24.05 -7.11 15.02
CA GLN A 383 -23.88 -7.06 13.56
C GLN A 383 -22.53 -6.46 13.16
N LEU A 384 -22.10 -5.40 13.85
CA LEU A 384 -20.79 -4.79 13.64
C LEU A 384 -19.68 -5.75 14.03
N ALA A 385 -19.78 -6.47 15.14
CA ALA A 385 -18.78 -7.47 15.52
C ALA A 385 -18.61 -8.57 14.45
N GLU A 386 -19.71 -9.02 13.83
CA GLU A 386 -19.66 -10.02 12.74
C GLU A 386 -19.11 -9.43 11.43
N SER A 387 -19.51 -8.21 11.07
CA SER A 387 -19.10 -7.57 9.82
C SER A 387 -17.68 -6.98 9.86
N VAL A 388 -17.30 -6.29 10.93
CA VAL A 388 -15.97 -5.67 11.12
C VAL A 388 -14.87 -6.74 11.24
N ALA A 389 -15.18 -7.89 11.84
CA ALA A 389 -14.28 -9.05 11.83
C ALA A 389 -13.89 -9.50 10.41
N HIS A 390 -14.71 -9.19 9.40
CA HIS A 390 -14.45 -9.52 7.99
C HIS A 390 -13.68 -8.41 7.22
N TRP A 391 -13.59 -7.19 7.77
CA TRP A 391 -13.04 -6.04 7.04
C TRP A 391 -11.63 -5.62 7.47
N ASP A 392 -11.30 -5.62 8.78
CA ASP A 392 -10.12 -4.87 9.24
C ASP A 392 -9.32 -5.53 10.38
N VAL A 393 -9.71 -6.73 10.84
CA VAL A 393 -9.13 -7.35 12.06
C VAL A 393 -8.26 -8.56 11.79
N ASP A 394 -8.62 -9.37 10.79
CA ASP A 394 -7.97 -10.64 10.47
C ASP A 394 -8.30 -10.97 9.00
N ALA A 395 -8.05 -10.01 8.10
CA ALA A 395 -8.19 -10.16 6.66
C ALA A 395 -6.81 -10.24 5.97
N PRO A 396 -5.92 -11.17 6.38
CA PRO A 396 -4.60 -11.31 5.78
C PRO A 396 -4.67 -11.59 4.28
N GLU A 397 -5.80 -12.09 3.76
CA GLU A 397 -6.06 -12.21 2.32
C GLU A 397 -5.92 -10.89 1.56
N VAL A 398 -6.30 -9.75 2.14
CA VAL A 398 -6.25 -8.45 1.46
C VAL A 398 -4.81 -7.95 1.37
N HIS A 399 -3.96 -8.35 2.32
CA HIS A 399 -2.54 -7.95 2.34
C HIS A 399 -1.62 -8.95 1.65
N PHE A 400 -1.95 -10.23 1.68
CA PHE A 400 -1.05 -11.33 1.31
C PHE A 400 -1.68 -12.35 0.35
N GLY A 401 -2.99 -12.27 0.09
CA GLY A 401 -3.74 -13.24 -0.69
C GLY A 401 -3.74 -13.01 -2.20
N HIS A 402 -3.05 -11.98 -2.68
CA HIS A 402 -2.91 -11.72 -4.11
C HIS A 402 -1.95 -12.73 -4.76
N GLY A 403 -2.46 -13.51 -5.70
CA GLY A 403 -1.68 -14.46 -6.50
C GLY A 403 -1.44 -13.93 -7.91
N TYR A 404 -0.17 -13.73 -8.28
CA TYR A 404 0.24 -13.27 -9.61
C TYR A 404 -0.08 -14.29 -10.70
N ARG A 405 -0.47 -13.76 -11.86
CA ARG A 405 -0.76 -14.51 -13.07
C ARG A 405 -0.01 -13.91 -14.23
N SER A 406 1.13 -14.50 -14.57
CA SER A 406 1.96 -14.06 -15.68
C SER A 406 2.75 -15.23 -16.24
N PRO A 407 3.35 -15.08 -17.43
CA PRO A 407 4.28 -16.07 -17.98
C PRO A 407 5.50 -16.37 -17.10
N LEU A 408 5.77 -15.55 -16.07
CA LEU A 408 6.89 -15.73 -15.14
C LEU A 408 6.57 -16.70 -14.00
N ILE A 409 5.28 -17.04 -13.81
CA ILE A 409 4.83 -17.98 -12.79
C ILE A 409 4.69 -19.36 -13.44
N VAL A 410 5.52 -20.31 -12.99
CA VAL A 410 5.62 -21.66 -13.55
C VAL A 410 4.85 -22.64 -12.67
N GLY A 411 3.69 -23.06 -13.16
CA GLY A 411 2.80 -24.02 -12.51
C GLY A 411 1.35 -23.79 -12.89
N ASP A 412 0.46 -24.62 -12.35
CA ASP A 412 -0.97 -24.43 -12.52
C ASP A 412 -1.44 -23.20 -11.73
N GLU A 413 -2.42 -22.48 -12.30
CA GLU A 413 -3.05 -21.35 -11.60
C GLU A 413 -3.76 -21.85 -10.34
N VAL A 414 -3.36 -21.30 -9.19
CA VAL A 414 -4.03 -21.56 -7.91
C VAL A 414 -4.95 -20.39 -7.58
N LYS A 415 -6.21 -20.70 -7.30
CA LYS A 415 -7.16 -19.71 -6.80
C LYS A 415 -7.09 -19.67 -5.27
N MET A 416 -7.07 -18.46 -4.72
CA MET A 416 -7.21 -18.27 -3.28
C MET A 416 -8.54 -18.88 -2.81
N THR A 417 -8.50 -19.58 -1.66
CA THR A 417 -9.69 -20.13 -1.01
C THR A 417 -9.88 -19.45 0.34
N ALA A 418 -11.14 -19.28 0.74
CA ALA A 418 -11.50 -18.73 2.06
C ALA A 418 -11.75 -19.88 3.05
N PRO A 419 -11.25 -19.78 4.31
CA PRO A 419 -10.39 -18.72 4.84
C PRO A 419 -8.97 -18.80 4.25
N TRP A 420 -8.34 -17.64 4.07
CA TRP A 420 -6.96 -17.57 3.56
C TRP A 420 -5.99 -18.24 4.53
N ARG A 421 -4.93 -18.83 3.95
CA ARG A 421 -3.83 -19.42 4.71
C ARG A 421 -2.52 -19.10 4.01
N PRO A 422 -1.42 -18.91 4.76
CA PRO A 422 -0.10 -18.80 4.16
C PRO A 422 0.21 -20.06 3.34
N SER A 423 0.81 -19.85 2.18
CA SER A 423 1.17 -20.95 1.29
C SER A 423 2.48 -20.67 0.56
N SER A 424 2.90 -21.64 -0.25
CA SER A 424 4.01 -21.52 -1.20
C SER A 424 3.50 -21.67 -2.64
N ASP A 425 2.20 -21.48 -2.88
CA ASP A 425 1.63 -21.68 -4.21
C ASP A 425 2.26 -20.70 -5.22
N PRO A 426 2.63 -21.15 -6.44
CA PRO A 426 3.18 -20.25 -7.46
C PRO A 426 2.26 -19.04 -7.68
N GLY A 427 2.87 -17.86 -7.74
CA GLY A 427 2.20 -16.57 -7.86
C GLY A 427 1.93 -15.88 -6.52
N PHE A 428 1.94 -16.59 -5.39
CA PHE A 428 1.67 -16.01 -4.08
C PHE A 428 2.95 -15.60 -3.35
N ARG A 429 2.84 -14.65 -2.41
CA ARG A 429 3.90 -14.30 -1.46
C ARG A 429 4.33 -15.56 -0.69
N ALA A 430 5.63 -15.83 -0.67
CA ALA A 430 6.22 -16.91 0.11
C ALA A 430 5.92 -16.73 1.61
N ALA A 431 5.46 -17.78 2.27
CA ALA A 431 4.99 -17.68 3.65
C ALA A 431 6.10 -17.28 4.65
N HIS A 432 5.73 -16.42 5.60
CA HIS A 432 6.55 -16.09 6.76
C HIS A 432 6.69 -17.29 7.71
N ALA A 433 7.90 -17.50 8.20
CA ALA A 433 8.18 -18.25 9.41
C ALA A 433 9.44 -17.69 10.11
N TRP A 434 9.50 -17.77 11.43
CA TRP A 434 10.70 -17.44 12.20
C TRP A 434 11.72 -18.58 12.11
N LEU A 435 12.83 -18.33 11.41
CA LEU A 435 13.98 -19.23 11.34
C LEU A 435 14.76 -19.23 12.66
N ARG A 436 14.87 -18.06 13.28
CA ARG A 436 15.38 -17.82 14.64
C ARG A 436 14.83 -16.48 15.15
N PRO A 437 14.95 -16.16 16.45
CA PRO A 437 14.45 -14.89 16.97
C PRO A 437 14.96 -13.69 16.16
N GLY A 438 14.03 -12.88 15.65
CA GLY A 438 14.33 -11.68 14.86
C GLY A 438 14.69 -11.93 13.38
N VAL A 439 14.74 -13.18 12.90
CA VAL A 439 15.05 -13.52 11.51
C VAL A 439 13.91 -14.34 10.89
N SER A 440 13.24 -13.73 9.93
CA SER A 440 12.15 -14.27 9.14
C SER A 440 12.67 -15.04 7.92
N THR A 441 11.90 -15.98 7.39
CA THR A 441 12.10 -16.51 6.02
C THR A 441 12.17 -15.40 4.98
N LEU A 442 11.38 -14.33 5.16
CA LEU A 442 11.36 -13.19 4.25
C LEU A 442 12.68 -12.39 4.24
N ASP A 443 13.49 -12.49 5.29
CA ASP A 443 14.81 -11.83 5.34
C ASP A 443 15.85 -12.54 4.46
N VAL A 444 15.53 -13.73 3.94
CA VAL A 444 16.38 -14.50 3.02
C VAL A 444 16.19 -14.05 1.58
N PHE A 445 15.06 -13.39 1.28
CA PHE A 445 14.67 -13.01 -0.07
C PHE A 445 15.00 -11.53 -0.37
N GLY A 446 14.87 -11.12 -1.63
CA GLY A 446 14.90 -9.71 -2.02
C GLY A 446 16.05 -9.31 -2.95
N ASP A 447 17.20 -9.97 -2.87
CA ASP A 447 18.40 -9.61 -3.65
C ASP A 447 18.42 -10.26 -5.03
N GLY A 448 18.03 -11.52 -5.11
CA GLY A 448 17.94 -12.31 -6.33
C GLY A 448 16.89 -13.40 -6.19
N PHE A 449 16.94 -14.40 -7.07
CA PHE A 449 16.13 -15.60 -6.88
C PHE A 449 16.69 -16.43 -5.73
N VAL A 450 15.80 -17.09 -4.99
CA VAL A 450 16.17 -18.03 -3.93
C VAL A 450 15.50 -19.37 -4.18
N LEU A 451 16.28 -20.44 -4.30
CA LEU A 451 15.77 -21.80 -4.28
C LEU A 451 15.88 -22.35 -2.86
N LEU A 452 14.74 -22.43 -2.17
CA LEU A 452 14.62 -23.11 -0.89
C LEU A 452 14.52 -24.62 -1.11
N CYS A 453 15.42 -25.36 -0.47
CA CYS A 453 15.54 -26.81 -0.55
C CYS A 453 15.40 -27.42 0.86
N PHE A 454 14.37 -28.23 1.06
CA PHE A 454 14.15 -28.98 2.31
C PHE A 454 14.62 -30.44 2.24
N ALA A 455 15.12 -30.86 1.08
CA ALA A 455 15.73 -32.16 0.85
C ALA A 455 16.98 -32.01 -0.02
N PRO A 456 18.09 -32.73 0.26
CA PRO A 456 19.25 -32.73 -0.60
C PRO A 456 18.97 -33.49 -1.90
N HIS A 457 19.50 -32.99 -3.01
CA HIS A 457 19.40 -33.66 -4.32
C HIS A 457 20.55 -33.25 -5.24
N GLU A 458 21.13 -34.21 -5.96
CA GLU A 458 22.31 -33.99 -6.82
C GLU A 458 22.06 -32.95 -7.93
N ARG A 459 20.85 -32.94 -8.49
CA ARG A 459 20.40 -32.00 -9.52
C ARG A 459 20.29 -30.54 -9.09
N ILE A 460 20.39 -30.21 -7.79
CA ILE A 460 20.41 -28.80 -7.35
C ILE A 460 21.57 -28.04 -8.02
N ALA A 461 22.73 -28.69 -8.19
CA ALA A 461 23.88 -28.12 -8.89
C ALA A 461 23.63 -27.88 -10.39
N GLU A 462 22.64 -28.56 -11.01
CA GLU A 462 22.21 -28.26 -12.39
C GLU A 462 21.41 -26.95 -12.44
N VAL A 463 20.61 -26.67 -11.41
CA VAL A 463 19.82 -25.44 -11.31
C VAL A 463 20.73 -24.22 -11.15
N GLU A 464 21.72 -24.30 -10.25
CA GLU A 464 22.72 -23.24 -10.08
C GLU A 464 23.46 -22.93 -11.39
N ARG A 465 23.90 -23.99 -12.09
CA ARG A 465 24.56 -23.83 -13.40
C ARG A 465 23.66 -23.20 -14.45
N ALA A 466 22.38 -23.59 -14.51
CA ALA A 466 21.43 -23.05 -15.49
C ALA A 466 21.16 -21.55 -15.27
N PHE A 467 20.94 -21.13 -14.03
CA PHE A 467 20.76 -19.71 -13.69
C PHE A 467 22.03 -18.90 -13.98
N ALA A 468 23.21 -19.42 -13.60
CA ALA A 468 24.49 -18.79 -13.92
C ALA A 468 24.74 -18.65 -15.44
N GLN A 469 24.35 -19.64 -16.25
CA GLN A 469 24.43 -19.56 -17.71
C GLN A 469 23.57 -18.44 -18.31
N ARG A 470 22.51 -18.03 -17.62
CA ARG A 470 21.66 -16.90 -18.01
C ARG A 470 22.02 -15.59 -17.31
N GLY A 471 23.07 -15.58 -16.48
CA GLY A 471 23.45 -14.43 -15.67
C GLY A 471 22.42 -14.06 -14.59
N VAL A 472 21.47 -14.94 -14.29
CA VAL A 472 20.41 -14.67 -13.31
C VAL A 472 20.95 -14.96 -11.91
N PRO A 473 20.89 -14.00 -10.96
CA PRO A 473 21.34 -14.22 -9.59
C PRO A 473 20.43 -15.23 -8.89
N LEU A 474 21.02 -16.34 -8.45
CA LEU A 474 20.35 -17.40 -7.69
C LEU A 474 21.14 -17.74 -6.43
N GLN A 475 20.46 -17.78 -5.30
CA GLN A 475 20.95 -18.35 -4.06
C GLN A 475 20.22 -19.67 -3.78
N VAL A 476 20.96 -20.74 -3.50
CA VAL A 476 20.38 -22.00 -3.01
C VAL A 476 20.48 -22.01 -1.49
N VAL A 477 19.36 -22.29 -0.82
CA VAL A 477 19.28 -22.37 0.64
C VAL A 477 18.78 -23.76 1.05
N LEU A 478 19.68 -24.54 1.63
CA LEU A 478 19.33 -25.82 2.26
C LEU A 478 18.82 -25.56 3.68
N SER A 479 17.54 -25.82 3.91
CA SER A 479 16.90 -25.68 5.23
C SER A 479 16.53 -27.04 5.79
N SER A 480 16.87 -27.26 7.06
CA SER A 480 16.45 -28.45 7.82
C SER A 480 15.30 -28.14 8.79
N ASP A 481 14.73 -26.94 8.74
CA ASP A 481 13.59 -26.57 9.60
C ASP A 481 12.32 -27.28 9.12
N ALA A 482 11.92 -28.32 9.85
CA ALA A 482 10.75 -29.12 9.55
C ALA A 482 9.44 -28.32 9.56
N ARG A 483 9.34 -27.26 10.38
CA ARG A 483 8.13 -26.42 10.45
C ARG A 483 7.97 -25.59 9.16
N VAL A 484 9.08 -25.07 8.65
CA VAL A 484 9.09 -24.32 7.38
C VAL A 484 8.83 -25.28 6.21
N ALA A 485 9.43 -26.46 6.23
CA ALA A 485 9.18 -27.49 5.21
C ALA A 485 7.69 -27.90 5.16
N GLU A 486 7.06 -28.10 6.32
CA GLU A 486 5.63 -28.39 6.44
C GLU A 486 4.76 -27.25 5.90
N LEU A 487 5.09 -26.00 6.26
CA LEU A 487 4.40 -24.81 5.77
C LEU A 487 4.48 -24.66 4.24
N TYR A 488 5.66 -24.93 3.68
CA TYR A 488 5.93 -24.78 2.25
C TYR A 488 5.47 -25.98 1.41
N ARG A 489 5.16 -27.13 2.02
CA ARG A 489 4.53 -28.35 1.42
C ARG A 489 5.26 -29.02 0.25
N CYS A 490 6.28 -28.38 -0.32
CA CYS A 490 7.10 -28.88 -1.40
C CYS A 490 8.58 -28.80 -0.98
N PRO A 491 9.38 -29.83 -1.27
CA PRO A 491 10.80 -29.86 -0.93
C PRO A 491 11.64 -28.83 -1.70
N TYR A 492 11.18 -28.33 -2.84
CA TYR A 492 11.88 -27.33 -3.64
C TYR A 492 10.92 -26.19 -3.98
N VAL A 493 11.28 -24.96 -3.61
CA VAL A 493 10.49 -23.75 -3.85
C VAL A 493 11.39 -22.63 -4.34
N LEU A 494 11.12 -22.12 -5.54
CA LEU A 494 11.85 -21.00 -6.15
C LEU A 494 11.08 -19.70 -5.86
N VAL A 495 11.71 -18.81 -5.12
CA VAL A 495 11.18 -17.49 -4.73
C VAL A 495 11.88 -16.40 -5.52
N ARG A 496 11.12 -15.41 -5.99
CA ARG A 496 11.56 -14.25 -6.77
C ARG A 496 12.22 -13.17 -5.90
N PRO A 497 12.90 -12.19 -6.51
CA PRO A 497 13.41 -10.99 -5.81
C PRO A 497 12.36 -10.10 -5.13
N ASP A 498 11.07 -10.36 -5.30
CA ASP A 498 9.94 -9.66 -4.68
C ASP A 498 9.16 -10.52 -3.67
N ASP A 499 9.75 -11.63 -3.21
CA ASP A 499 9.19 -12.65 -2.30
C ASP A 499 8.06 -13.51 -2.87
N HIS A 500 7.68 -13.37 -4.13
CA HIS A 500 6.63 -14.21 -4.69
C HIS A 500 7.22 -15.53 -5.19
N VAL A 501 6.49 -16.63 -5.00
CA VAL A 501 6.92 -17.94 -5.49
C VAL A 501 6.75 -17.98 -7.01
N ALA A 502 7.84 -18.22 -7.74
CA ALA A 502 7.78 -18.44 -9.19
C ALA A 502 7.47 -19.89 -9.53
N TRP A 503 7.98 -20.84 -8.74
CA TRP A 503 7.85 -22.27 -9.02
C TRP A 503 7.99 -23.10 -7.74
N ARG A 504 7.39 -24.29 -7.70
CA ARG A 504 7.68 -25.31 -6.69
C ARG A 504 7.52 -26.72 -7.24
N GLY A 505 8.14 -27.71 -6.57
CA GLY A 505 8.02 -29.11 -6.99
C GLY A 505 8.38 -30.12 -5.90
N GLN A 506 7.89 -31.36 -6.11
CA GLN A 506 8.28 -32.53 -5.31
C GLN A 506 9.66 -33.08 -5.70
N GLN A 507 10.16 -32.69 -6.86
CA GLN A 507 11.50 -32.98 -7.38
C GLN A 507 12.10 -31.67 -7.92
N PRO A 508 13.44 -31.56 -8.03
CA PRO A 508 14.06 -30.44 -8.72
C PRO A 508 13.54 -30.32 -10.17
N PRO A 509 13.56 -29.11 -10.76
CA PRO A 509 12.97 -28.88 -12.07
C PRO A 509 13.58 -29.81 -13.13
N ALA A 510 12.73 -30.38 -13.97
CA ALA A 510 13.16 -31.30 -15.02
C ALA A 510 14.07 -30.60 -16.05
N ASP A 511 13.76 -29.35 -16.39
CA ASP A 511 14.55 -28.49 -17.26
C ASP A 511 14.88 -27.17 -16.53
N PRO A 512 16.03 -27.08 -15.86
CA PRO A 512 16.41 -25.88 -15.13
C PRO A 512 16.71 -24.67 -16.03
N LEU A 513 17.11 -24.89 -17.29
CA LEU A 513 17.37 -23.80 -18.24
C LEU A 513 16.07 -23.17 -18.71
N LEU A 514 15.08 -23.99 -19.05
CA LEU A 514 13.74 -23.52 -19.37
C LEU A 514 13.14 -22.77 -18.18
N LEU A 515 13.28 -23.30 -16.95
CA LEU A 515 12.81 -22.59 -15.76
C LEU A 515 13.45 -21.21 -15.63
N ALA A 516 14.78 -21.10 -15.79
CA ALA A 516 15.49 -19.83 -15.76
C ALA A 516 15.00 -18.85 -16.84
N ASP A 517 14.76 -19.33 -18.06
CA ASP A 517 14.24 -18.52 -19.17
C ASP A 517 12.80 -18.05 -18.92
N MET A 518 11.93 -18.90 -18.36
CA MET A 518 10.55 -18.53 -18.04
C MET A 518 10.50 -17.45 -16.95
N VAL A 519 11.17 -17.66 -15.82
CA VAL A 519 11.05 -16.75 -14.66
C VAL A 519 11.74 -15.40 -14.88
N ARG A 520 12.66 -15.31 -15.84
CA ARG A 520 13.27 -14.05 -16.28
C ARG A 520 12.56 -13.41 -17.48
N GLY A 521 11.48 -14.00 -17.99
CA GLY A 521 10.67 -13.44 -19.08
C GLY A 521 11.29 -13.52 -20.47
N ALA A 522 12.02 -14.59 -20.76
CA ALA A 522 12.74 -14.79 -22.02
C ALA A 522 12.14 -15.88 -22.93
N CYS A 523 10.96 -16.40 -22.61
CA CYS A 523 10.25 -17.43 -23.38
C CYS A 523 9.24 -16.86 -24.37
#